data_AF-A0A1E7X9U8-F1
#
_entry.id   AF-A0A1E7X9U8-F1
#
_cell.length_a   1.000
_cell.length_b   1.000
_cell.length_c   1.000
_cell.angle_alpha   90.00
_cell.angle_beta   90.00
_cell.angle_gamma   90.00
#
_symmetry.space_group_name_H-M   'P 1'
#
loop_
_entity.id
_entity.type
_entity.pdbx_description
1 polymer ?
#
loop_
_entity_poly.entity_id
_entity_poly.type
_entity_poly.pdbx_seq_one_letter_code
_entity_poly.pdbx_strand_id
1 'polypeptide(L)'
;MERSVRFHVSPRLIEWVIKNSDFDDLTDEWKLEVARWLDFDERPTIAQIRELSELLYIPLGYFFLDFPPIEDCALFELRTLARKRTKRPTRNLIEVVQDMEQRQRELSGKRHRLDYSICRFVGAGVANQDSPERAALLILEALKIDRGWSSMRDRQKQFDVLRDQVTDADALVVLGTQVGDNEQRKLDVKEFRAFLLLDDFAPVIFINANDTWKKMLFSLVHEVVHMWLGTAELFDGGDNLKQKFRNPGCEIRAYEITRVILEY
;
A
#
# COMPACT_ATOMS: atom_id res chain seq x y z
N MET A 1 41.34 15.99 -16.59
CA MET A 1 39.98 15.89 -17.16
C MET A 1 39.53 14.45 -16.98
N GLU A 2 38.76 14.14 -15.94
CA GLU A 2 38.10 12.84 -15.84
C GLU A 2 37.12 12.71 -17.01
N ARG A 3 37.29 11.66 -17.83
CA ARG A 3 36.33 11.34 -18.87
C ARG A 3 35.04 10.92 -18.19
N SER A 4 33.95 11.67 -18.37
CA SER A 4 32.65 11.23 -17.87
C SER A 4 32.26 9.94 -18.60
N VAL A 5 32.06 8.87 -17.82
CA VAL A 5 31.62 7.59 -18.35
C VAL A 5 30.20 7.78 -18.88
N ARG A 6 29.99 7.37 -20.14
CA ARG A 6 28.69 7.43 -20.82
C ARG A 6 28.14 6.03 -21.02
N PHE A 7 26.83 5.91 -20.93
CA PHE A 7 26.12 4.63 -21.07
C PHE A 7 24.98 4.78 -22.07
N HIS A 8 24.76 3.75 -22.88
CA HIS A 8 23.61 3.70 -23.79
C HIS A 8 22.44 3.05 -23.05
N VAL A 9 21.45 3.85 -22.68
CA VAL A 9 20.21 3.33 -22.09
C VAL A 9 19.30 2.88 -23.21
N SER A 10 18.80 1.65 -23.14
CA SER A 10 17.87 1.10 -24.13
C SER A 10 16.64 1.99 -24.32
N PRO A 11 16.23 2.33 -25.56
CA PRO A 11 15.02 3.14 -25.79
C PRO A 11 13.76 2.56 -25.12
N ARG A 12 13.65 1.23 -25.08
CA ARG A 12 12.54 0.53 -24.40
C ARG A 12 12.53 0.81 -22.89
N LEU A 13 13.69 0.95 -22.27
CA LEU A 13 13.79 1.34 -20.86
C LEU A 13 13.36 2.78 -20.66
N ILE A 14 13.76 3.71 -21.55
CA ILE A 14 13.35 5.11 -21.44
C ILE A 14 11.83 5.25 -21.62
N GLU A 15 11.25 4.54 -22.59
CA GLU A 15 9.79 4.46 -22.73
C GLU A 15 9.15 3.94 -21.44
N TRP A 16 9.71 2.88 -20.83
CA TRP A 16 9.21 2.36 -19.56
C TRP A 16 9.32 3.38 -18.41
N VAL A 17 10.43 4.11 -18.32
CA VAL A 17 10.66 5.17 -17.32
C VAL A 17 9.60 6.25 -17.43
N ILE A 18 9.41 6.80 -18.64
CA ILE A 18 8.38 7.83 -18.93
C ILE A 18 7.00 7.30 -18.53
N LYS A 19 6.72 6.05 -18.87
CA LYS A 19 5.42 5.44 -18.70
C LYS A 19 5.11 5.10 -17.22
N ASN A 20 6.10 4.95 -16.35
CA ASN A 20 5.95 4.45 -14.98
C ASN A 20 6.52 5.37 -13.90
N SER A 21 6.69 6.65 -14.20
CA SER A 21 7.09 7.68 -13.23
C SER A 21 6.29 8.95 -13.43
N ASP A 22 6.48 9.92 -12.54
CA ASP A 22 5.91 11.27 -12.66
C ASP A 22 6.72 12.12 -13.66
N PHE A 23 7.03 11.54 -14.83
CA PHE A 23 7.84 12.17 -15.87
C PHE A 23 7.25 13.50 -16.37
N ASP A 24 5.92 13.60 -16.36
CA ASP A 24 5.20 14.82 -16.73
C ASP A 24 5.48 15.99 -15.78
N ASP A 25 5.93 15.72 -14.55
CA ASP A 25 6.26 16.74 -13.55
C ASP A 25 7.71 17.25 -13.65
N LEU A 26 8.55 16.65 -14.52
CA LEU A 26 9.90 17.14 -14.79
C LEU A 26 9.91 18.50 -15.51
N THR A 27 11.04 19.20 -15.41
CA THR A 27 11.28 20.44 -16.16
C THR A 27 11.36 20.19 -17.66
N ASP A 28 11.11 21.22 -18.46
CA ASP A 28 11.18 21.12 -19.92
C ASP A 28 12.60 20.77 -20.41
N GLU A 29 13.64 21.20 -19.69
CA GLU A 29 15.02 20.81 -19.97
C GLU A 29 15.21 19.29 -19.84
N TRP A 30 14.73 18.71 -18.74
CA TRP A 30 14.84 17.27 -18.51
C TRP A 30 14.03 16.45 -19.51
N LYS A 31 12.82 16.91 -19.85
CA LYS A 31 12.00 16.27 -20.89
C LYS A 31 12.71 16.26 -22.24
N LEU A 32 13.37 17.37 -22.58
CA LEU A 32 14.16 17.47 -23.81
C LEU A 32 15.41 16.58 -23.77
N GLU A 33 16.14 16.51 -22.64
CA GLU A 33 17.28 15.60 -22.51
C GLU A 33 16.87 14.14 -22.71
N VAL A 34 15.79 13.69 -22.05
CA VAL A 34 15.32 12.31 -22.17
C VAL A 34 14.82 11.99 -23.57
N ALA A 35 14.17 12.94 -24.26
CA ALA A 35 13.82 12.80 -25.66
C ALA A 35 15.05 12.59 -26.56
N ARG A 36 16.18 13.22 -26.22
CA ARG A 36 17.43 13.02 -26.98
C ARG A 36 17.98 11.60 -26.85
N TRP A 37 17.81 10.98 -25.68
CA TRP A 37 18.25 9.60 -25.45
C TRP A 37 17.40 8.58 -26.24
N LEU A 38 16.14 8.91 -26.54
CA LEU A 38 15.25 8.10 -27.38
C LEU A 38 15.59 8.21 -28.87
N ASP A 39 15.66 9.42 -29.39
CA ASP A 39 15.62 9.66 -30.84
C ASP A 39 16.99 9.84 -31.50
N PHE A 40 18.02 10.22 -30.74
CA PHE A 40 19.30 10.69 -31.31
C PHE A 40 20.50 9.80 -30.98
N ASP A 41 20.28 8.60 -30.43
CA ASP A 41 21.31 7.66 -29.92
C ASP A 41 22.32 8.37 -28.98
N GLU A 42 21.88 9.45 -28.33
CA GLU A 42 22.71 10.22 -27.42
C GLU A 42 22.93 9.42 -26.14
N ARG A 43 24.20 9.25 -25.76
CA ARG A 43 24.58 8.47 -24.57
C ARG A 43 24.70 9.40 -23.37
N PRO A 44 23.77 9.33 -22.39
CA PRO A 44 23.90 10.09 -21.17
C PRO A 44 25.13 9.70 -20.38
N THR A 45 25.61 10.64 -19.56
CA THR A 45 26.60 10.34 -18.53
C THR A 45 25.96 9.58 -17.38
N ILE A 46 26.76 8.78 -16.65
CA ILE A 46 26.28 8.12 -15.42
C ILE A 46 25.75 9.13 -14.40
N ALA A 47 26.28 10.36 -14.39
CA ALA A 47 25.80 11.44 -13.54
C ALA A 47 24.37 11.87 -13.92
N GLN A 48 24.09 12.09 -15.21
CA GLN A 48 22.74 12.40 -15.68
C GLN A 48 21.74 11.27 -15.40
N ILE A 49 22.15 10.01 -15.59
CA ILE A 49 21.29 8.86 -15.25
C ILE A 49 20.96 8.84 -13.77
N ARG A 50 21.95 9.13 -12.90
CA ARG A 50 21.74 9.21 -11.45
C ARG A 50 20.80 10.34 -11.05
N GLU A 51 20.99 11.52 -11.63
CA GLU A 51 20.13 12.67 -11.36
C GLU A 51 18.69 12.39 -11.79
N LEU A 52 18.48 11.84 -12.99
CA LEU A 52 17.16 11.43 -13.46
C LEU A 52 16.54 10.33 -12.58
N SER A 53 17.35 9.36 -12.15
CA SER A 53 16.95 8.28 -11.23
C SER A 53 16.44 8.83 -9.90
N GLU A 54 17.11 9.83 -9.34
CA GLU A 54 16.72 10.51 -8.10
C GLU A 54 15.45 11.35 -8.29
N LEU A 55 15.34 12.09 -9.40
CA LEU A 55 14.17 12.92 -9.70
C LEU A 55 12.89 12.10 -9.91
N LEU A 56 13.01 10.95 -10.55
CA LEU A 56 11.87 10.09 -10.89
C LEU A 56 11.62 8.96 -9.89
N TYR A 57 12.45 8.83 -8.85
CA TYR A 57 12.41 7.72 -7.90
C TYR A 57 12.41 6.34 -8.58
N ILE A 58 13.26 6.19 -9.59
CA ILE A 58 13.49 4.93 -10.28
C ILE A 58 14.82 4.38 -9.80
N PRO A 59 14.91 3.11 -9.35
CA PRO A 59 16.18 2.51 -8.95
C PRO A 59 17.26 2.69 -10.01
N LEU A 60 18.41 3.25 -9.64
CA LEU A 60 19.51 3.54 -10.56
C LEU A 60 19.89 2.32 -11.41
N GLY A 61 19.88 1.13 -10.81
CA GLY A 61 20.18 -0.14 -11.49
C GLY A 61 19.27 -0.44 -12.69
N TYR A 62 18.03 0.07 -12.71
CA TYR A 62 17.08 -0.21 -13.80
C TYR A 62 17.50 0.40 -15.13
N PHE A 63 18.20 1.54 -15.11
CA PHE A 63 18.71 2.19 -16.32
C PHE A 63 19.82 1.38 -17.01
N PHE A 64 20.34 0.34 -16.35
CA PHE A 64 21.42 -0.52 -16.86
C PHE A 64 20.93 -1.91 -17.28
N LEU A 65 19.62 -2.16 -17.28
CA LEU A 65 19.05 -3.43 -17.73
C LEU A 65 18.97 -3.51 -19.26
N ASP A 66 18.92 -4.72 -19.80
CA ASP A 66 18.70 -4.91 -21.25
C ASP A 66 17.21 -4.76 -21.63
N PHE A 67 16.33 -5.07 -20.68
CA PHE A 67 14.88 -5.04 -20.85
C PHE A 67 14.20 -4.33 -19.67
N PRO A 68 13.04 -3.70 -19.90
CA PRO A 68 12.24 -3.13 -18.82
C PRO A 68 11.98 -4.13 -17.68
N PRO A 69 12.13 -3.70 -16.42
CA PRO A 69 11.87 -4.57 -15.29
C PRO A 69 10.38 -4.92 -15.23
N ILE A 70 10.11 -6.13 -14.77
CA ILE A 70 8.75 -6.57 -14.43
C ILE A 70 8.57 -6.27 -12.94
N GLU A 71 7.82 -5.23 -12.63
CA GLU A 71 7.39 -4.94 -11.26
C GLU A 71 6.08 -5.67 -11.02
N ASP A 72 6.18 -6.87 -10.46
CA ASP A 72 5.02 -7.64 -10.02
C ASP A 72 4.67 -7.23 -8.59
N CYS A 73 3.40 -6.95 -8.35
CA CYS A 73 2.90 -6.58 -7.03
C CYS A 73 1.42 -6.92 -6.98
N ALA A 74 1.07 -7.80 -6.05
CA ALA A 74 -0.27 -8.35 -5.93
C ALA A 74 -1.33 -7.25 -5.72
N LEU A 75 -0.95 -6.14 -5.06
CA LEU A 75 -1.85 -5.00 -4.85
C LEU A 75 -2.10 -4.17 -6.12
N PHE A 76 -1.25 -4.22 -7.16
CA PHE A 76 -1.50 -3.48 -8.42
C PHE A 76 -2.55 -4.15 -9.30
N GLU A 77 -2.66 -5.48 -9.27
CA GLU A 77 -3.75 -6.18 -9.97
C GLU A 77 -5.12 -5.72 -9.46
N LEU A 78 -5.23 -5.44 -8.15
CA LEU A 78 -6.46 -4.97 -7.49
C LEU A 78 -6.88 -3.58 -7.96
N ARG A 79 -5.94 -2.66 -8.21
CA ARG A 79 -6.23 -1.33 -8.77
C ARG A 79 -6.51 -1.36 -10.27
N THR A 80 -5.91 -2.30 -11.00
CA THR A 80 -6.06 -2.42 -12.46
C THR A 80 -7.47 -2.91 -12.87
N LEU A 81 -8.13 -3.68 -12.01
CA LEU A 81 -9.52 -4.12 -12.20
C LEU A 81 -10.55 -2.99 -11.98
N ALA A 82 -10.19 -1.94 -11.24
CA ALA A 82 -10.97 -0.72 -11.07
C ALA A 82 -10.86 0.19 -12.31
N ARG A 83 -11.35 -0.31 -13.45
CA ARG A 83 -11.25 0.18 -14.85
C ARG A 83 -11.69 1.63 -15.13
N LYS A 84 -11.93 2.46 -14.10
CA LYS A 84 -12.29 3.89 -14.18
C LYS A 84 -11.30 4.84 -13.50
N ARG A 85 -10.24 4.36 -12.83
CA ARG A 85 -9.10 5.22 -12.48
C ARG A 85 -8.03 5.10 -13.55
N THR A 86 -7.83 6.19 -14.29
CA THR A 86 -6.83 6.31 -15.36
C THR A 86 -5.40 6.48 -14.85
N LYS A 87 -5.19 6.67 -13.54
CA LYS A 87 -3.87 6.90 -12.93
C LYS A 87 -3.29 5.61 -12.34
N ARG A 88 -2.15 5.22 -12.88
CA ARG A 88 -1.27 4.17 -12.34
C ARG A 88 -0.89 4.47 -10.89
N PRO A 89 -0.56 3.45 -10.09
CA PRO A 89 0.11 3.65 -8.81
C PRO A 89 1.34 4.56 -8.98
N THR A 90 1.55 5.48 -8.04
CA THR A 90 2.79 6.27 -8.00
C THR A 90 3.97 5.40 -7.57
N ARG A 91 5.20 5.82 -7.90
CA ARG A 91 6.43 5.18 -7.39
C ARG A 91 6.43 5.06 -5.86
N ASN A 92 5.88 6.07 -5.18
CA ASN A 92 5.80 6.09 -3.72
C ASN A 92 4.93 4.95 -3.19
N LEU A 93 3.72 4.76 -3.72
CA LEU A 93 2.87 3.64 -3.34
C LEU A 93 3.54 2.30 -3.70
N ILE A 94 4.18 2.21 -4.86
CA ILE A 94 4.83 0.98 -5.30
C ILE A 94 5.90 0.53 -4.31
N GLU A 95 6.81 1.44 -3.97
CA GLU A 95 7.93 1.13 -3.09
C GLU A 95 7.48 0.84 -1.66
N VAL A 96 6.47 1.54 -1.14
CA VAL A 96 5.93 1.24 0.20
C VAL A 96 5.34 -0.15 0.26
N VAL A 97 4.58 -0.56 -0.75
CA VAL A 97 4.02 -1.92 -0.79
C VAL A 97 5.13 -2.97 -0.85
N GLN A 98 6.12 -2.78 -1.74
CA GLN A 98 7.24 -3.72 -1.88
C GLN A 98 8.08 -3.84 -0.59
N ASP A 99 8.32 -2.73 0.10
CA ASP A 99 8.99 -2.72 1.42
C ASP A 99 8.17 -3.51 2.45
N MET A 100 6.85 -3.28 2.51
CA MET A 100 5.99 -4.02 3.44
C MET A 100 5.90 -5.51 3.11
N GLU A 101 5.80 -5.88 1.84
CA GLU A 101 5.83 -7.29 1.40
C GLU A 101 7.15 -7.96 1.77
N GLN A 102 8.28 -7.28 1.61
CA GLN A 102 9.58 -7.81 2.00
C GLN A 102 9.67 -8.05 3.51
N ARG A 103 9.29 -7.05 4.31
CA ARG A 103 9.26 -7.16 5.78
C ARG A 103 8.30 -8.25 6.25
N GLN A 104 7.14 -8.37 5.61
CA GLN A 104 6.17 -9.43 5.88
C GLN A 104 6.78 -10.81 5.60
N ARG A 105 7.40 -11.03 4.43
CA ARG A 105 8.05 -12.30 4.08
C ARG A 105 9.11 -12.70 5.09
N GLU A 106 9.94 -11.74 5.51
CA GLU A 106 10.96 -11.97 6.53
C GLU A 106 10.36 -12.37 7.88
N LEU A 107 9.34 -11.65 8.35
CA LEU A 107 8.66 -11.93 9.61
C LEU A 107 7.88 -13.25 9.57
N SER A 108 7.12 -13.50 8.51
CA SER A 108 6.38 -14.75 8.27
C SER A 108 7.32 -15.94 8.28
N GLY A 109 8.41 -15.88 7.50
CA GLY A 109 9.43 -16.93 7.48
C GLY A 109 10.12 -17.13 8.83
N LYS A 110 10.34 -16.06 9.60
CA LYS A 110 10.89 -16.15 10.96
C LYS A 110 9.90 -16.83 11.93
N ARG A 111 8.63 -16.42 11.94
CA ARG A 111 7.58 -16.99 12.79
C ARG A 111 7.35 -18.46 12.48
N HIS A 112 7.31 -18.82 11.20
CA HIS A 112 7.23 -20.21 10.77
C HIS A 112 8.42 -21.05 11.26
N ARG A 113 9.67 -20.55 11.17
CA ARG A 113 10.86 -21.28 11.68
C ARG A 113 10.90 -21.42 13.20
N LEU A 114 10.18 -20.57 13.92
CA LEU A 114 10.07 -20.60 15.38
C LEU A 114 8.80 -21.33 15.86
N ASP A 115 8.12 -22.05 14.97
CA ASP A 115 6.90 -22.82 15.26
C ASP A 115 5.78 -22.00 15.91
N TYR A 116 5.67 -20.71 15.52
CA TYR A 116 4.52 -19.90 15.91
C TYR A 116 3.24 -20.48 15.30
N SER A 117 2.12 -20.31 16.00
CA SER A 117 0.80 -20.61 15.43
C SER A 117 0.43 -19.56 14.39
N ILE A 118 -0.41 -19.96 13.43
CA ILE A 118 -1.01 -19.01 12.49
C ILE A 118 -1.91 -18.01 13.23
N CYS A 119 -2.03 -16.81 12.66
CA CYS A 119 -3.00 -15.80 13.04
C CYS A 119 -4.41 -16.32 12.75
N ARG A 120 -5.06 -16.88 13.78
CA ARG A 120 -6.42 -17.44 13.66
C ARG A 120 -7.49 -16.40 13.35
N PHE A 121 -7.17 -15.12 13.46
CA PHE A 121 -8.08 -14.05 13.11
C PHE A 121 -8.23 -13.92 11.59
N VAL A 122 -7.16 -14.17 10.84
CA VAL A 122 -7.17 -14.12 9.36
C VAL A 122 -8.17 -15.14 8.82
N GLY A 123 -9.14 -14.66 8.05
CA GLY A 123 -10.12 -15.51 7.38
C GLY A 123 -11.15 -16.20 8.29
N ALA A 124 -11.19 -15.89 9.60
CA ALA A 124 -12.15 -16.48 10.53
C ALA A 124 -13.62 -16.20 10.15
N GLY A 125 -13.87 -15.14 9.38
CA GLY A 125 -15.17 -14.71 8.91
C GLY A 125 -15.51 -15.08 7.46
N VAL A 126 -14.67 -15.84 6.75
CA VAL A 126 -14.86 -16.15 5.31
C VAL A 126 -16.23 -16.78 5.04
N ALA A 127 -16.67 -17.71 5.89
CA ALA A 127 -17.96 -18.39 5.76
C ALA A 127 -19.11 -17.68 6.48
N ASN A 128 -18.87 -16.51 7.09
CA ASN A 128 -19.86 -15.82 7.89
C ASN A 128 -20.91 -15.13 7.00
N GLN A 129 -22.17 -15.50 7.20
CA GLN A 129 -23.32 -14.91 6.52
C GLN A 129 -24.23 -14.14 7.50
N ASP A 130 -23.75 -13.90 8.73
CA ASP A 130 -24.52 -13.18 9.73
C ASP A 130 -24.69 -11.71 9.34
N SER A 131 -25.65 -11.06 10.00
CA SER A 131 -25.87 -9.62 9.85
C SER A 131 -24.62 -8.81 10.24
N PRO A 132 -24.44 -7.59 9.71
CA PRO A 132 -23.31 -6.74 10.06
C PRO A 132 -23.13 -6.52 11.58
N GLU A 133 -24.22 -6.44 12.33
CA GLU A 133 -24.20 -6.29 13.80
C GLU A 133 -23.66 -7.52 14.51
N ARG A 134 -24.06 -8.71 14.06
CA ARG A 134 -23.58 -9.97 14.62
C ARG A 134 -22.10 -10.18 14.25
N ALA A 135 -21.71 -9.85 13.03
CA ALA A 135 -20.32 -9.91 12.59
C ALA A 135 -19.43 -8.92 13.36
N ALA A 136 -19.88 -7.69 13.58
CA ALA A 136 -19.19 -6.68 14.39
C ALA A 136 -18.92 -7.20 15.82
N LEU A 137 -19.94 -7.81 16.44
CA LEU A 137 -19.80 -8.44 17.75
C LEU A 137 -18.72 -9.54 17.77
N LEU A 138 -18.74 -10.44 16.78
CA LEU A 138 -17.75 -11.52 16.67
C LEU A 138 -16.33 -11.00 16.50
N ILE A 139 -16.15 -9.93 15.72
CA ILE A 139 -14.84 -9.29 15.52
C ILE A 139 -14.35 -8.66 16.82
N LEU A 140 -15.19 -7.90 17.51
CA LEU A 140 -14.85 -7.27 18.79
C LEU A 140 -14.52 -8.33 19.87
N GLU A 141 -15.29 -9.41 19.94
CA GLU A 141 -15.03 -10.55 20.85
C GLU A 141 -13.70 -11.24 20.52
N ALA A 142 -13.42 -11.49 19.24
CA ALA A 142 -12.17 -12.12 18.81
C ALA A 142 -10.94 -11.26 19.13
N LEU A 143 -11.08 -9.93 19.03
CA LEU A 143 -10.04 -8.95 19.40
C LEU A 143 -10.08 -8.56 20.87
N LYS A 144 -10.94 -9.17 21.71
CA LYS A 144 -11.09 -8.86 23.14
C LYS A 144 -11.32 -7.36 23.41
N ILE A 145 -12.05 -6.68 22.52
CA ILE A 145 -12.39 -5.27 22.65
C ILE A 145 -13.66 -5.12 23.49
N ASP A 146 -13.59 -4.30 24.53
CA ASP A 146 -14.71 -4.01 25.42
C ASP A 146 -15.82 -3.19 24.74
N ARG A 147 -17.08 -3.41 25.15
CA ARG A 147 -18.27 -2.72 24.63
C ARG A 147 -18.26 -1.19 24.78
N GLY A 148 -17.39 -0.62 25.62
CA GLY A 148 -17.26 0.83 25.80
C GLY A 148 -16.29 1.51 24.82
N TRP A 149 -15.60 0.74 23.99
CA TRP A 149 -14.52 1.23 23.13
C TRP A 149 -14.98 2.22 22.06
N SER A 150 -16.11 1.98 21.39
CA SER A 150 -16.68 2.89 20.37
C SER A 150 -17.01 4.28 20.90
N SER A 151 -17.43 4.32 22.16
CA SER A 151 -17.91 5.51 22.88
C SER A 151 -16.78 6.39 23.41
N MET A 152 -15.53 5.99 23.22
CA MET A 152 -14.36 6.80 23.57
C MET A 152 -14.38 8.12 22.78
N ARG A 153 -14.24 9.24 23.50
CA ARG A 153 -14.21 10.59 22.88
C ARG A 153 -12.90 10.86 22.14
N ASP A 154 -11.81 10.30 22.64
CA ASP A 154 -10.47 10.49 22.09
C ASP A 154 -10.19 9.44 21.01
N ARG A 155 -10.19 9.88 19.75
CA ARG A 155 -10.01 8.99 18.59
C ARG A 155 -8.59 8.44 18.49
N GLN A 156 -7.59 9.13 19.03
CA GLN A 156 -6.23 8.62 19.06
C GLN A 156 -6.14 7.45 20.04
N LYS A 157 -6.65 7.63 21.27
CA LYS A 157 -6.69 6.53 22.26
C LYS A 157 -7.50 5.34 21.77
N GLN A 158 -8.61 5.59 21.11
CA GLN A 158 -9.43 4.54 20.51
C GLN A 158 -8.66 3.76 19.43
N PHE A 159 -7.91 4.47 18.57
CA PHE A 159 -7.02 3.87 17.57
C PHE A 159 -5.93 3.04 18.24
N ASP A 160 -5.26 3.56 19.26
CA ASP A 160 -4.19 2.87 19.97
C ASP A 160 -4.70 1.56 20.61
N VAL A 161 -5.87 1.58 21.25
CA VAL A 161 -6.48 0.36 21.82
C VAL A 161 -6.74 -0.70 20.75
N LEU A 162 -7.29 -0.30 19.60
CA LEU A 162 -7.53 -1.24 18.50
C LEU A 162 -6.23 -1.77 17.92
N ARG A 163 -5.23 -0.91 17.71
CA ARG A 163 -3.90 -1.29 17.22
C ARG A 163 -3.28 -2.34 18.14
N ASP A 164 -3.34 -2.11 19.45
CA ASP A 164 -2.74 -3.00 20.43
C ASP A 164 -3.45 -4.35 20.45
N GLN A 165 -4.80 -4.38 20.41
CA GLN A 165 -5.55 -5.64 20.32
C GLN A 165 -5.32 -6.42 19.01
N VAL A 166 -5.18 -5.71 17.89
CA VAL A 166 -4.82 -6.32 16.60
C VAL A 166 -3.41 -6.91 16.65
N THR A 167 -2.49 -6.24 17.36
CA THR A 167 -1.12 -6.73 17.57
C THR A 167 -1.08 -7.97 18.46
N ASP A 168 -1.89 -7.99 19.52
CA ASP A 168 -2.08 -9.15 20.39
C ASP A 168 -2.74 -10.34 19.66
N ALA A 169 -3.42 -10.08 18.55
CA ALA A 169 -3.96 -11.09 17.63
C ALA A 169 -2.96 -11.52 16.54
N ASP A 170 -1.67 -11.27 16.73
CA ASP A 170 -0.54 -11.62 15.84
C ASP A 170 -0.45 -10.84 14.51
N ALA A 171 -1.24 -9.79 14.32
CA ALA A 171 -1.16 -8.92 13.14
C ALA A 171 -0.25 -7.70 13.38
N LEU A 172 0.47 -7.25 12.35
CA LEU A 172 1.30 -6.05 12.44
C LEU A 172 0.53 -4.84 11.91
N VAL A 173 0.46 -3.76 12.69
CA VAL A 173 -0.05 -2.46 12.23
C VAL A 173 1.11 -1.49 12.07
N VAL A 174 1.36 -1.06 10.84
CA VAL A 174 2.44 -0.12 10.49
C VAL A 174 1.82 1.23 10.14
N LEU A 175 2.37 2.31 10.72
CA LEU A 175 2.01 3.68 10.39
C LEU A 175 3.15 4.29 9.58
N GLY A 176 2.83 4.92 8.45
CA GLY A 176 3.82 5.63 7.64
C GLY A 176 3.28 6.95 7.08
N THR A 177 4.14 7.94 6.99
CA THR A 177 3.83 9.27 6.40
C THR A 177 4.62 9.53 5.11
N GLN A 178 5.63 8.71 4.82
CA GLN A 178 6.56 8.90 3.72
C GLN A 178 7.15 7.57 3.25
N VAL A 179 7.85 7.59 2.11
CA VAL A 179 8.55 6.42 1.57
C VAL A 179 9.91 6.26 2.27
N GLY A 180 10.10 5.16 2.99
CA GLY A 180 11.30 4.92 3.80
C GLY A 180 11.54 6.10 4.77
N ASP A 181 12.77 6.62 4.77
CA ASP A 181 13.16 7.77 5.60
C ASP A 181 13.19 9.10 4.82
N ASN A 182 12.58 9.17 3.62
CA ASN A 182 12.64 10.36 2.77
C ASN A 182 11.46 11.31 3.03
N GLU A 183 11.70 12.37 3.81
CA GLU A 183 10.69 13.39 4.18
C GLU A 183 10.07 14.16 3.01
N GLN A 184 10.74 14.18 1.85
CA GLN A 184 10.22 14.82 0.64
C GLN A 184 9.21 13.93 -0.09
N ARG A 185 9.25 12.62 0.14
CA ARG A 185 8.38 11.62 -0.50
C ARG A 185 7.17 11.29 0.37
N LYS A 186 6.33 12.29 0.64
CA LYS A 186 5.11 12.10 1.43
C LYS A 186 4.09 11.21 0.73
N LEU A 187 3.35 10.43 1.51
CA LEU A 187 2.27 9.55 1.03
C LEU A 187 0.98 10.34 0.85
N ASP A 188 0.40 10.30 -0.35
CA ASP A 188 -0.85 11.01 -0.66
C ASP A 188 -2.07 10.20 -0.18
N VAL A 189 -2.78 10.76 0.81
CA VAL A 189 -4.04 10.18 1.34
C VAL A 189 -5.16 10.08 0.30
N LYS A 190 -5.07 10.84 -0.81
CA LYS A 190 -6.01 10.72 -1.95
C LYS A 190 -5.68 9.54 -2.84
N GLU A 191 -4.43 9.08 -2.83
CA GLU A 191 -4.02 7.89 -3.56
C GLU A 191 -4.40 6.62 -2.79
N PHE A 192 -4.01 6.55 -1.51
CA PHE A 192 -4.33 5.44 -0.62
C PHE A 192 -4.30 5.89 0.84
N ARG A 193 -5.14 5.26 1.66
CA ARG A 193 -5.21 5.52 3.10
C ARG A 193 -4.76 4.34 3.93
N ALA A 194 -5.05 3.13 3.45
CA ALA A 194 -4.60 1.91 4.07
C ALA A 194 -4.51 0.78 3.06
N PHE A 195 -3.81 -0.28 3.44
CA PHE A 195 -3.86 -1.55 2.75
C PHE A 195 -3.53 -2.70 3.71
N LEU A 196 -4.04 -3.87 3.36
CA LEU A 196 -3.78 -5.13 4.05
C LEU A 196 -2.98 -6.07 3.15
N LEU A 197 -1.90 -6.63 3.70
CA LEU A 197 -1.20 -7.78 3.16
C LEU A 197 -1.59 -9.01 4.00
N LEU A 198 -2.32 -9.94 3.39
CA LEU A 198 -2.72 -11.19 4.03
C LEU A 198 -1.53 -12.17 4.07
N ASP A 199 -1.32 -12.76 5.25
CA ASP A 199 -0.40 -13.87 5.46
C ASP A 199 -0.83 -14.60 6.73
N ASP A 200 -0.71 -15.92 6.75
CA ASP A 200 -1.16 -16.73 7.89
C ASP A 200 -0.29 -16.53 9.13
N PHE A 201 0.98 -16.16 8.98
CA PHE A 201 1.92 -16.00 10.09
C PHE A 201 2.19 -14.54 10.44
N ALA A 202 2.04 -13.60 9.51
CA ALA A 202 2.39 -12.20 9.68
C ALA A 202 1.50 -11.27 8.83
N PRO A 203 0.19 -11.22 9.07
CA PRO A 203 -0.66 -10.27 8.36
C PRO A 203 -0.23 -8.83 8.71
N VAL A 204 -0.18 -7.95 7.70
CA VAL A 204 0.29 -6.56 7.85
C VAL A 204 -0.79 -5.59 7.39
N ILE A 205 -1.21 -4.69 8.29
CA ILE A 205 -2.05 -3.54 7.98
C ILE A 205 -1.15 -2.31 7.94
N PHE A 206 -1.10 -1.62 6.80
CA PHE A 206 -0.44 -0.33 6.67
C PHE A 206 -1.46 0.79 6.73
N ILE A 207 -1.18 1.83 7.52
CA ILE A 207 -1.99 3.06 7.62
C ILE A 207 -1.16 4.27 7.19
N ASN A 208 -1.66 5.03 6.23
CA ASN A 208 -1.14 6.34 5.88
C ASN A 208 -1.48 7.34 7.00
N ALA A 209 -0.46 7.74 7.76
CA ALA A 209 -0.59 8.61 8.92
C ALA A 209 -0.63 10.11 8.59
N ASN A 210 -0.72 10.49 7.30
CA ASN A 210 -0.96 11.87 6.87
C ASN A 210 -2.45 12.29 6.94
N ASP A 211 -3.28 11.54 7.64
CA ASP A 211 -4.72 11.79 7.78
C ASP A 211 -5.12 12.05 9.25
N THR A 212 -6.36 12.49 9.46
CA THR A 212 -6.89 12.69 10.82
C THR A 212 -7.08 11.35 11.55
N TRP A 213 -6.93 11.34 12.88
CA TRP A 213 -7.19 10.17 13.71
C TRP A 213 -8.55 9.51 13.47
N LYS A 214 -9.60 10.29 13.19
CA LYS A 214 -10.93 9.75 12.84
C LYS A 214 -10.89 8.88 11.58
N LYS A 215 -10.20 9.35 10.54
CA LYS A 215 -10.11 8.66 9.25
C LYS A 215 -9.11 7.49 9.29
N MET A 216 -8.01 7.63 10.05
CA MET A 216 -7.09 6.52 10.32
C MET A 216 -7.78 5.41 11.11
N LEU A 217 -8.58 5.75 12.13
CA LEU A 217 -9.38 4.77 12.88
C LEU A 217 -10.37 4.04 11.99
N PHE A 218 -11.08 4.76 11.12
CA PHE A 218 -11.96 4.12 10.15
C PHE A 218 -11.19 3.14 9.27
N SER A 219 -10.06 3.56 8.73
CA SER A 219 -9.23 2.73 7.84
C SER A 219 -8.71 1.49 8.59
N LEU A 220 -8.25 1.64 9.83
CA LEU A 220 -7.81 0.50 10.64
C LEU A 220 -8.93 -0.50 10.91
N VAL A 221 -10.12 -0.03 11.32
CA VAL A 221 -11.28 -0.93 11.49
C VAL A 221 -11.61 -1.62 10.17
N HIS A 222 -11.58 -0.89 9.06
CA HIS A 222 -11.90 -1.42 7.75
C HIS A 222 -10.96 -2.54 7.31
N GLU A 223 -9.64 -2.33 7.42
CA GLU A 223 -8.64 -3.37 7.12
C GLU A 223 -8.74 -4.56 8.08
N VAL A 224 -9.11 -4.34 9.35
CA VAL A 224 -9.37 -5.42 10.31
C VAL A 224 -10.57 -6.27 9.87
N VAL A 225 -11.64 -5.66 9.36
CA VAL A 225 -12.76 -6.42 8.81
C VAL A 225 -12.32 -7.23 7.59
N HIS A 226 -11.55 -6.63 6.67
CA HIS A 226 -11.00 -7.34 5.52
C HIS A 226 -10.11 -8.53 5.90
N MET A 227 -9.27 -8.36 6.93
CA MET A 227 -8.44 -9.41 7.49
C MET A 227 -9.29 -10.55 8.04
N TRP A 228 -10.34 -10.23 8.79
CA TRP A 228 -11.29 -11.23 9.30
C TRP A 228 -12.02 -11.98 8.18
N LEU A 229 -12.38 -11.29 7.09
CA LEU A 229 -13.01 -11.88 5.91
C LEU A 229 -12.03 -12.63 5.00
N GLY A 230 -10.71 -12.54 5.25
CA GLY A 230 -9.69 -13.17 4.41
C GLY A 230 -9.60 -12.55 3.02
N THR A 231 -9.92 -11.26 2.89
CA THR A 231 -9.85 -10.51 1.63
C THR A 231 -8.86 -9.36 1.74
N ALA A 232 -8.11 -9.06 0.68
CA ALA A 232 -7.21 -7.92 0.63
C ALA A 232 -7.59 -7.02 -0.54
N GLU A 233 -7.74 -5.72 -0.28
CA GLU A 233 -7.96 -4.68 -1.28
C GLU A 233 -7.22 -3.39 -0.86
N LEU A 234 -7.01 -2.44 -1.79
CA LEU A 234 -6.41 -1.14 -1.49
C LEU A 234 -7.52 -0.15 -1.09
N PHE A 235 -7.47 0.41 0.11
CA PHE A 235 -8.49 1.35 0.60
C PHE A 235 -8.06 2.81 0.45
N ASP A 236 -8.89 3.62 -0.21
CA ASP A 236 -8.64 5.06 -0.44
C ASP A 236 -9.61 6.01 0.30
N GLY A 237 -10.61 5.46 1.01
CA GLY A 237 -11.59 6.22 1.80
C GLY A 237 -12.46 7.21 1.02
N GLY A 238 -12.80 6.95 -0.24
CA GLY A 238 -13.81 7.71 -0.96
C GLY A 238 -15.22 7.53 -0.36
N ASP A 239 -15.87 8.62 0.08
CA ASP A 239 -17.26 8.65 0.64
C ASP A 239 -18.35 8.13 -0.32
N ASN A 240 -17.99 7.78 -1.55
CA ASN A 240 -18.87 7.13 -2.50
C ASN A 240 -18.35 5.72 -2.75
N LEU A 241 -19.15 4.70 -2.46
CA LEU A 241 -19.02 3.31 -2.97
C LEU A 241 -19.06 3.22 -4.52
N LYS A 242 -18.75 4.31 -5.23
CA LYS A 242 -18.58 4.41 -6.69
C LYS A 242 -17.26 3.78 -7.15
N GLN A 243 -16.44 3.25 -6.24
CA GLN A 243 -15.29 2.43 -6.57
C GLN A 243 -15.72 1.06 -7.10
N LYS A 244 -14.93 0.52 -8.04
CA LYS A 244 -15.11 -0.82 -8.56
C LYS A 244 -14.10 -1.73 -7.88
N PHE A 245 -14.58 -2.48 -6.90
CA PHE A 245 -13.83 -3.47 -6.14
C PHE A 245 -13.75 -4.79 -6.90
N ARG A 246 -12.79 -5.66 -6.55
CA ARG A 246 -12.68 -7.00 -7.16
C ARG A 246 -13.87 -7.84 -6.76
N ASN A 247 -14.32 -7.69 -5.52
CA ASN A 247 -15.59 -8.23 -5.04
C ASN A 247 -16.45 -7.12 -4.39
N PRO A 248 -17.29 -6.42 -5.18
CA PRO A 248 -18.13 -5.33 -4.66
C PRO A 248 -19.05 -5.74 -3.50
N GLY A 249 -19.49 -7.00 -3.47
CA GLY A 249 -20.31 -7.50 -2.36
C GLY A 249 -19.50 -7.63 -1.07
N CYS A 250 -18.25 -8.07 -1.16
CA CYS A 250 -17.36 -8.15 0.00
C CYS A 250 -17.04 -6.76 0.56
N GLU A 251 -16.76 -5.78 -0.30
CA GLU A 251 -16.48 -4.42 0.13
C GLU A 251 -17.69 -3.78 0.83
N ILE A 252 -18.87 -3.86 0.21
CA ILE A 252 -20.10 -3.29 0.80
C ILE A 252 -20.31 -3.88 2.20
N ARG A 253 -20.13 -5.20 2.33
CA ARG A 253 -20.23 -5.88 3.61
C ARG A 253 -19.16 -5.42 4.60
N ALA A 254 -17.90 -5.30 4.17
CA ALA A 254 -16.81 -4.82 5.02
C ALA A 254 -17.09 -3.40 5.53
N TYR A 255 -17.57 -2.52 4.66
CA TYR A 255 -17.98 -1.16 4.99
C TYR A 255 -19.15 -1.11 5.98
N GLU A 256 -20.19 -1.91 5.78
CA GLU A 256 -21.33 -2.01 6.70
C GLU A 256 -20.89 -2.47 8.08
N ILE A 257 -20.09 -3.53 8.18
CA ILE A 257 -19.53 -4.02 9.44
C ILE A 257 -18.65 -2.95 10.10
N THR A 258 -17.81 -2.26 9.32
CA THR A 258 -16.94 -1.18 9.80
C THR A 258 -17.76 -0.08 10.48
N ARG A 259 -18.84 0.34 9.83
CA ARG A 259 -19.75 1.36 10.39
C ARG A 259 -20.38 0.88 11.69
N VAL A 260 -20.86 -0.37 11.73
CA VAL A 260 -21.44 -0.90 12.95
C VAL A 260 -20.41 -0.94 14.07
N ILE A 261 -19.18 -1.45 13.84
CA ILE A 261 -18.11 -1.47 14.86
C ILE A 261 -17.84 -0.08 15.46
N LEU A 262 -17.86 0.97 14.62
CA LEU A 262 -17.63 2.35 15.08
C LEU A 262 -18.83 2.99 15.80
N GLU A 263 -20.02 2.44 15.60
CA GLU A 263 -21.28 2.89 16.20
C GLU A 263 -21.71 2.04 17.42
N TYR A 264 -21.09 0.85 17.63
CA TYR A 264 -21.47 -0.17 18.63
C TYR A 264 -21.03 0.13 20.05
#